data_AF-A0A453K9K4-F1
#
_entry.id   AF-A0A453K9K4-F1
#
_cell.length_a   1.000
_cell.length_b   1.000
_cell.length_c   1.000
_cell.angle_alpha   90.00
_cell.angle_beta   90.00
_cell.angle_gamma   90.00
#
_symmetry.space_group_name_H-M   'P 1'
#
loop_
_entity.id
_entity.type
_entity.pdbx_description
1 polymer ?
#
loop_
_entity_poly.entity_id
_entity_poly.type
_entity_poly.pdbx_seq_one_letter_code
_entity_poly.pdbx_strand_id
1 'polypeptide(L)'
;MLKSVICQNVKKRTKINLNEISHNSAMGLVRKAIDSGVLLTEVYIDTVGDPEKYRVKLTEKFPGIKFVVAKKADSLYPVVSGASIVAKVTRDRALRNWVFDETAQNMHMNTGSGYPGDPNTIQWLKDHKHPVFGFPTLVRFSWGTCTAYFKNGVEVTWESDEVDEDAAGYGSAKRQVTLSSLGFTGFKRKSEEIESSGKGRCKFFQARKLELIRKFQ
;
A
#
# COMPACT_ATOMS: atom_id res chain seq x y z
N MET A 1 13.15 6.34 7.63
CA MET A 1 12.53 6.79 6.37
C MET A 1 11.91 5.67 5.51
N LEU A 2 12.33 4.38 5.62
CA LEU A 2 11.82 3.28 4.76
C LEU A 2 10.67 2.42 5.35
N LYS A 3 10.23 2.66 6.60
CA LYS A 3 9.44 1.67 7.36
C LYS A 3 8.03 1.38 6.82
N SER A 4 7.39 2.31 6.08
CA SER A 4 5.99 2.17 5.62
C SER A 4 5.78 2.41 4.11
N VAL A 5 6.86 2.45 3.31
CA VAL A 5 6.81 2.89 1.90
C VAL A 5 5.86 2.07 1.03
N ILE A 6 5.73 0.76 1.30
CA ILE A 6 4.82 -0.12 0.55
C ILE A 6 3.36 0.27 0.80
N CYS A 7 2.96 0.43 2.07
CA CYS A 7 1.58 0.79 2.41
C CYS A 7 1.22 2.19 1.94
N GLN A 8 2.14 3.13 2.15
CA GLN A 8 1.95 4.52 1.75
C GLN A 8 1.71 4.62 0.25
N ASN A 9 2.49 3.93 -0.59
CA ASN A 9 2.31 4.02 -2.05
C ASN A 9 1.07 3.28 -2.57
N VAL A 10 0.70 2.16 -1.96
CA VAL A 10 -0.49 1.40 -2.39
C VAL A 10 -1.80 2.10 -1.99
N LYS A 11 -1.81 2.83 -0.87
CA LYS A 11 -3.01 3.51 -0.33
C LYS A 11 -3.09 5.01 -0.64
N LYS A 12 -2.26 5.55 -1.56
CA LYS A 12 -2.41 6.95 -2.01
C LYS A 12 -3.67 7.12 -2.85
N ARG A 13 -4.12 8.38 -2.98
CA ARG A 13 -5.18 8.82 -3.91
C ARG A 13 -4.94 8.30 -5.34
N THR A 14 -3.68 8.26 -5.78
CA THR A 14 -3.26 7.54 -6.98
C THR A 14 -2.74 6.16 -6.59
N LYS A 15 -3.54 5.12 -6.81
CA LYS A 15 -3.24 3.73 -6.39
C LYS A 15 -2.09 3.18 -7.24
N ILE A 16 -0.91 2.97 -6.63
CA ILE A 16 0.23 2.28 -7.27
C ILE A 16 0.20 0.81 -6.87
N ASN A 17 0.19 -0.10 -7.83
CA ASN A 17 0.17 -1.53 -7.53
C ASN A 17 1.56 -2.04 -7.10
N LEU A 18 1.61 -3.20 -6.43
CA LEU A 18 2.85 -3.76 -5.89
C LEU A 18 3.87 -4.11 -7.00
N ASN A 19 3.39 -4.57 -8.16
CA ASN A 19 4.26 -4.90 -9.29
C ASN A 19 4.97 -3.65 -9.82
N GLU A 20 4.28 -2.52 -9.87
CA GLU A 20 4.85 -1.25 -10.28
C GLU A 20 5.88 -0.74 -9.29
N ILE A 21 5.61 -0.84 -7.97
CA ILE A 21 6.61 -0.52 -6.93
C ILE A 21 7.85 -1.40 -7.10
N SER A 22 7.66 -2.71 -7.34
CA SER A 22 8.75 -3.66 -7.56
C SER A 22 9.58 -3.30 -8.80
N HIS A 23 8.92 -3.09 -9.94
CA HIS A 23 9.57 -2.70 -11.19
C HIS A 23 10.32 -1.37 -11.04
N ASN A 24 9.71 -0.36 -10.41
CA ASN A 24 10.35 0.94 -10.19
C ASN A 24 11.57 0.83 -9.26
N SER A 25 11.50 -0.03 -8.24
CA SER A 25 12.63 -0.27 -7.33
C SER A 25 13.79 -0.95 -8.06
N ALA A 26 13.52 -1.98 -8.87
CA ALA A 26 14.52 -2.65 -9.69
C ALA A 26 15.17 -1.70 -10.69
N MET A 27 14.37 -0.88 -11.39
CA MET A 27 14.88 0.16 -12.29
C MET A 27 15.74 1.20 -11.55
N GLY A 28 15.37 1.53 -10.31
CA GLY A 28 16.17 2.42 -9.46
C GLY A 28 17.55 1.84 -9.13
N LEU A 29 17.64 0.53 -8.87
CA LEU A 29 18.92 -0.16 -8.66
C LEU A 29 19.78 -0.17 -9.93
N VAL A 30 19.18 -0.40 -11.10
CA VAL A 30 19.88 -0.31 -12.39
C VAL A 30 20.44 1.09 -12.61
N ARG A 31 19.63 2.14 -12.42
CA ARG A 31 20.10 3.54 -12.50
C ARG A 31 21.26 3.80 -11.57
N LYS A 32 21.13 3.41 -10.30
CA LYS A 32 22.19 3.61 -9.31
C LYS A 32 23.52 2.96 -9.73
N ALA A 33 23.49 1.80 -10.35
CA ALA A 33 24.69 1.14 -10.85
C ALA A 33 25.31 1.90 -12.03
N ILE A 34 24.50 2.40 -12.97
CA ILE A 34 24.95 3.27 -14.07
C ILE A 34 25.58 4.55 -13.51
N ASP A 35 24.89 5.22 -12.58
CA ASP A 35 25.33 6.47 -11.94
C ASP A 35 26.62 6.29 -11.12
N SER A 36 26.89 5.06 -10.67
CA SER A 36 28.13 4.69 -9.98
C SER A 36 29.31 4.44 -10.95
N GLY A 37 29.11 4.64 -12.26
CA GLY A 37 30.12 4.44 -13.29
C GLY A 37 30.31 2.99 -13.74
N VAL A 38 29.39 2.08 -13.38
CA VAL A 38 29.46 0.68 -13.82
C VAL A 38 29.00 0.58 -15.28
N LEU A 39 29.86 0.04 -16.14
CA LEU A 39 29.51 -0.25 -17.53
C LEU A 39 28.58 -1.47 -17.60
N LEU A 40 27.28 -1.22 -17.60
CA LEU A 40 26.24 -2.25 -17.70
C LEU A 40 25.94 -2.58 -19.16
N THR A 41 26.27 -3.80 -19.58
CA THR A 41 25.98 -4.31 -20.93
C THR A 41 24.78 -5.26 -20.94
N GLU A 42 24.66 -6.10 -19.91
CA GLU A 42 23.60 -7.10 -19.79
C GLU A 42 23.08 -7.20 -18.34
N VAL A 43 21.77 -7.29 -18.18
CA VAL A 43 21.07 -7.36 -16.89
C VAL A 43 20.11 -8.54 -16.87
N TYR A 44 20.24 -9.39 -15.86
CA TYR A 44 19.41 -10.57 -15.64
C TYR A 44 18.43 -10.31 -14.49
N ILE A 45 17.14 -10.57 -14.71
CA ILE A 45 16.08 -10.28 -13.74
C ILE A 45 15.17 -11.50 -13.56
N ASP A 46 14.95 -11.86 -12.30
CA ASP A 46 13.91 -12.82 -11.91
C ASP A 46 12.53 -12.15 -11.85
N THR A 47 11.50 -12.83 -12.37
CA THR A 47 10.13 -12.35 -12.34
C THR A 47 9.14 -13.44 -11.97
N VAL A 48 8.06 -13.05 -11.30
CA VAL A 48 6.87 -13.88 -11.08
C VAL A 48 5.81 -13.67 -12.17
N GLY A 49 5.90 -12.55 -12.90
CA GLY A 49 4.92 -12.12 -13.90
C GLY A 49 5.27 -12.56 -15.32
N ASP A 50 4.70 -11.84 -16.29
CA ASP A 50 5.01 -11.99 -17.71
C ASP A 50 6.40 -11.41 -18.01
N PRO A 51 7.39 -12.24 -18.39
CA PRO A 51 8.75 -11.77 -18.64
C PRO A 51 8.84 -10.81 -19.82
N GLU A 52 8.04 -11.01 -20.86
CA GLU A 52 8.12 -10.22 -22.09
C GLU A 52 7.65 -8.78 -21.86
N LYS A 53 6.51 -8.61 -21.19
CA LYS A 53 6.02 -7.27 -20.82
C LYS A 53 7.03 -6.51 -19.97
N TYR A 54 7.68 -7.20 -19.04
CA TYR A 54 8.66 -6.55 -18.18
C TYR A 54 9.95 -6.21 -18.93
N ARG A 55 10.42 -7.12 -19.79
CA ARG A 55 11.57 -6.90 -20.67
C ARG A 55 11.37 -5.68 -21.57
N VAL A 56 10.23 -5.58 -22.26
CA VAL A 56 9.90 -4.42 -23.12
C VAL A 56 9.96 -3.12 -22.30
N LYS A 57 9.31 -3.09 -21.13
CA LYS A 57 9.31 -1.93 -20.23
C LYS A 57 10.73 -1.50 -19.82
N LEU A 58 11.63 -2.46 -19.59
CA LEU A 58 13.02 -2.17 -19.22
C LEU A 58 13.83 -1.65 -20.40
N THR A 59 13.71 -2.29 -21.56
CA THR A 59 14.41 -1.89 -22.79
C THR A 59 14.02 -0.47 -23.21
N GLU A 60 12.73 -0.09 -23.10
CA GLU A 60 12.27 1.28 -23.37
C GLU A 60 12.89 2.32 -22.43
N LYS A 61 13.16 1.94 -21.18
CA LYS A 61 13.69 2.86 -20.16
C LYS A 61 15.22 2.96 -20.16
N PHE A 62 15.90 1.93 -20.64
CA PHE A 62 17.36 1.83 -20.65
C PHE A 62 17.83 1.35 -22.03
N PRO A 63 17.72 2.21 -23.06
CA PRO A 63 18.21 1.86 -24.39
C PRO A 63 19.73 1.63 -24.33
N GLY A 64 20.19 0.53 -24.93
CA GLY A 64 21.60 0.14 -24.95
C GLY A 64 22.01 -0.92 -23.92
N ILE A 65 21.12 -1.33 -23.01
CA ILE A 65 21.34 -2.46 -22.10
C ILE A 65 20.53 -3.65 -22.57
N LYS A 66 21.14 -4.83 -22.64
CA LYS A 66 20.45 -6.09 -22.93
C LYS A 66 19.77 -6.61 -21.66
N PHE A 67 18.45 -6.77 -21.70
CA PHE A 67 17.69 -7.36 -20.59
C PHE A 67 17.30 -8.81 -20.87
N VAL A 68 17.65 -9.68 -19.94
CA VAL A 68 17.19 -11.07 -19.87
C VAL A 68 16.28 -11.21 -18.66
N VAL A 69 14.98 -11.33 -18.92
CA VAL A 69 13.97 -11.51 -17.86
C VAL A 69 13.44 -12.94 -17.95
N ALA A 70 13.51 -13.68 -16.85
CA ALA A 70 13.05 -15.06 -16.81
C ALA A 70 12.37 -15.38 -15.48
N LYS A 71 11.52 -16.42 -15.48
CA LYS A 71 10.97 -16.98 -14.25
C LYS A 71 11.98 -17.94 -13.64
N LYS A 72 12.15 -17.93 -12.31
CA LYS A 72 13.13 -18.76 -11.59
C LYS A 72 14.56 -18.50 -12.08
N ALA A 73 14.85 -17.24 -12.41
CA ALA A 73 16.14 -16.85 -12.95
C ALA A 73 17.29 -17.08 -11.96
N ASP A 74 16.99 -17.12 -10.66
CA ASP A 74 17.93 -17.46 -9.58
C ASP A 74 18.45 -18.90 -9.65
N SER A 75 17.71 -19.80 -10.30
CA SER A 75 18.15 -21.18 -10.57
C SER A 75 18.84 -21.35 -11.92
N LEU A 76 18.69 -20.38 -12.82
CA LEU A 76 19.23 -20.42 -14.18
C LEU A 76 20.56 -19.66 -14.32
N TYR A 77 20.71 -18.56 -13.58
CA TYR A 77 21.82 -17.63 -13.72
C TYR A 77 22.52 -17.40 -12.37
N PRO A 78 23.82 -17.71 -12.24
CA PRO A 78 24.57 -17.52 -10.99
C PRO A 78 24.52 -16.09 -10.44
N VAL A 79 24.54 -15.09 -11.32
CA VAL A 79 24.44 -13.66 -10.93
C VAL A 79 23.11 -13.33 -10.24
N VAL A 80 22.00 -13.93 -10.71
CA VAL A 80 20.68 -13.75 -10.09
C VAL A 80 20.58 -14.57 -8.80
N SER A 81 21.21 -15.74 -8.75
CA SER A 81 21.34 -16.54 -7.53
C SER A 81 22.04 -15.77 -6.41
N GLY A 82 23.19 -15.15 -6.72
CA GLY A 82 23.92 -14.29 -5.79
C GLY A 82 23.07 -13.10 -5.31
N ALA A 83 22.37 -12.41 -6.23
CA ALA A 83 21.46 -11.34 -5.88
C ALA A 83 20.32 -11.80 -4.95
N SER A 84 19.77 -13.00 -5.17
CA SER A 84 18.73 -13.61 -4.33
C SER A 84 19.23 -13.86 -2.90
N ILE A 85 20.47 -14.33 -2.73
CA ILE A 85 21.10 -14.50 -1.42
C ILE A 85 21.25 -13.14 -0.72
N VAL A 86 21.82 -12.15 -1.40
CA VAL A 86 22.01 -10.80 -0.85
C VAL A 86 20.68 -10.18 -0.42
N ALA A 87 19.65 -10.31 -1.24
CA ALA A 87 18.31 -9.80 -0.93
C ALA A 87 17.72 -10.46 0.33
N LYS A 88 17.76 -11.80 0.43
CA LYS A 88 17.24 -12.55 1.58
C LYS A 88 18.01 -12.21 2.85
N VAL A 89 19.34 -12.24 2.82
CA VAL A 89 20.19 -11.93 3.98
C VAL A 89 19.97 -10.49 4.45
N THR A 90 19.88 -9.53 3.53
CA THR A 90 19.61 -8.11 3.85
C THR A 90 18.23 -7.95 4.49
N ARG A 91 17.20 -8.60 3.94
CA ARG A 91 15.85 -8.61 4.51
C ARG A 91 15.88 -9.16 5.93
N ASP A 92 16.48 -10.32 6.14
CA ASP A 92 16.47 -11.00 7.44
C ASP A 92 17.26 -10.21 8.48
N ARG A 93 18.37 -9.57 8.08
CA ARG A 93 19.13 -8.64 8.93
C ARG A 93 18.30 -7.40 9.29
N ALA A 94 17.58 -6.82 8.33
CA ALA A 94 16.73 -5.66 8.57
C ALA A 94 15.56 -5.98 9.51
N LEU A 95 14.98 -7.18 9.41
CA LEU A 95 13.93 -7.65 10.32
C LEU A 95 14.49 -7.92 11.73
N ARG A 96 15.63 -8.61 11.86
CA ARG A 96 16.25 -8.85 13.18
C ARG A 96 16.60 -7.56 13.91
N ASN A 97 17.03 -6.54 13.18
CA ASN A 97 17.39 -5.24 13.73
C ASN A 97 16.24 -4.23 13.68
N TRP A 98 15.00 -4.69 13.47
CA TRP A 98 13.86 -3.80 13.40
C TRP A 98 13.58 -3.19 14.76
N VAL A 99 13.55 -1.86 14.81
CA VAL A 99 13.17 -1.09 15.98
C VAL A 99 11.78 -0.52 15.73
N PHE A 100 10.83 -0.87 16.58
CA PHE A 100 9.49 -0.31 16.56
C PHE A 100 9.52 1.14 17.04
N ASP A 101 8.76 2.00 16.37
CA ASP A 101 8.59 3.39 16.79
C ASP A 101 7.43 3.52 17.80
N GLU A 102 6.58 2.50 17.86
CA GLU A 102 5.42 2.42 18.72
C GLU A 102 5.82 2.10 20.17
N THR A 103 5.22 2.80 21.13
CA THR A 103 5.52 2.67 22.57
C THR A 103 4.58 1.70 23.30
N ALA A 104 3.87 0.83 22.57
CA ALA A 104 2.97 -0.14 23.19
C ALA A 104 3.77 -1.13 24.07
N GLN A 105 3.17 -1.55 25.17
CA GLN A 105 3.77 -2.58 26.02
C GLN A 105 3.91 -3.90 25.23
N ASN A 106 5.02 -4.62 25.45
CA ASN A 106 5.32 -5.93 24.83
C ASN A 106 5.55 -5.92 23.30
N MET A 107 5.90 -4.78 22.69
CA MET A 107 6.33 -4.77 21.29
C MET A 107 7.58 -5.63 21.07
N HIS A 108 7.44 -6.72 20.31
CA HIS A 108 8.54 -7.65 20.04
C HIS A 108 8.56 -8.18 18.61
N MET A 109 9.74 -8.62 18.14
CA MET A 109 9.95 -9.17 16.80
C MET A 109 9.66 -10.68 16.65
N ASN A 110 9.10 -11.34 17.66
CA ASN A 110 8.62 -12.73 17.55
C ASN A 110 7.30 -12.80 16.76
N THR A 111 7.34 -12.44 15.48
CA THR A 111 6.16 -12.31 14.60
C THR A 111 5.79 -13.62 13.88
N GLY A 112 6.48 -14.73 14.16
CA GLY A 112 6.47 -15.90 13.29
C GLY A 112 7.15 -15.64 11.93
N SER A 113 6.69 -16.31 10.89
CA SER A 113 7.20 -16.22 9.52
C SER A 113 6.86 -14.90 8.80
N GLY A 114 5.84 -14.17 9.26
CA GLY A 114 5.29 -12.99 8.59
C GLY A 114 4.33 -13.30 7.44
N TYR A 115 4.02 -14.57 7.15
CA TYR A 115 3.05 -14.95 6.12
C TYR A 115 1.63 -15.09 6.68
N PRO A 116 0.58 -14.74 5.91
CA PRO A 116 -0.81 -14.81 6.38
C PRO A 116 -1.30 -16.18 6.84
N GLY A 117 -0.67 -17.27 6.39
CA GLY A 117 -1.07 -18.64 6.73
C GLY A 117 -0.40 -19.19 7.98
N ASP A 118 0.55 -18.48 8.58
CA ASP A 118 1.28 -18.94 9.75
C ASP A 118 0.51 -18.60 11.05
N PRO A 119 0.17 -19.60 11.88
CA PRO A 119 -0.53 -19.39 13.14
C PRO A 119 0.15 -18.38 14.07
N ASN A 120 1.49 -18.37 14.12
CA ASN A 120 2.24 -17.44 14.97
C ASN A 120 2.12 -16.00 14.47
N THR A 121 2.14 -15.81 13.15
CA THR A 121 1.92 -14.50 12.51
C THR A 121 0.50 -13.99 12.77
N ILE A 122 -0.49 -14.87 12.64
CA ILE A 122 -1.89 -14.55 12.92
C ILE A 122 -2.08 -14.12 14.38
N GLN A 123 -1.49 -14.87 15.31
CA GLN A 123 -1.58 -14.56 16.73
C GLN A 123 -0.91 -13.21 17.05
N TRP A 124 0.30 -12.98 16.52
CA TRP A 124 1.01 -11.73 16.69
C TRP A 124 0.19 -10.52 16.21
N LEU A 125 -0.47 -10.63 15.04
CA LEU A 125 -1.34 -9.57 14.54
C LEU A 125 -2.50 -9.28 15.51
N LYS A 126 -3.15 -10.31 16.06
CA LYS A 126 -4.25 -10.12 17.02
C LYS A 126 -3.79 -9.40 18.28
N ASP A 127 -2.63 -9.78 18.81
CA ASP A 127 -2.09 -9.24 20.06
C ASP A 127 -1.60 -7.79 19.93
N HIS A 128 -1.20 -7.40 18.72
CA HIS A 128 -0.63 -6.08 18.44
C HIS A 128 -1.59 -5.17 17.68
N LYS A 129 -2.91 -5.43 17.75
CA LYS A 129 -3.92 -4.57 17.14
C LYS A 129 -4.45 -3.53 18.12
N HIS A 130 -4.31 -2.25 17.77
CA HIS A 130 -4.91 -1.11 18.46
C HIS A 130 -6.27 -0.73 17.85
N PRO A 131 -7.32 -0.40 18.67
CA PRO A 131 -8.66 -0.05 18.17
C PRO A 131 -8.71 1.17 17.24
N VAL A 132 -7.94 2.22 17.55
CA VAL A 132 -7.84 3.46 16.76
C VAL A 132 -6.76 3.36 15.67
N PHE A 133 -5.50 3.12 16.06
CA PHE A 133 -4.36 3.16 15.13
C PHE A 133 -4.17 1.90 14.25
N GLY A 134 -4.88 0.81 14.52
CA GLY A 134 -4.73 -0.43 13.76
C GLY A 134 -3.50 -1.22 14.18
N PHE A 135 -2.49 -1.30 13.31
CA PHE A 135 -1.30 -2.12 13.55
C PHE A 135 -0.01 -1.29 13.61
N PRO A 136 1.08 -1.82 14.19
CA PRO A 136 2.40 -1.24 14.09
C PRO A 136 2.84 -1.04 12.64
N THR A 137 3.73 -0.10 12.42
CA THR A 137 4.31 0.28 11.11
C THR A 137 4.98 -0.86 10.36
N LEU A 138 5.40 -1.92 11.07
CA LEU A 138 5.89 -3.16 10.47
C LEU A 138 4.84 -3.83 9.58
N VAL A 139 3.56 -3.73 9.95
CA VAL A 139 2.46 -4.45 9.29
C VAL A 139 2.09 -3.77 7.98
N ARG A 140 1.93 -4.59 6.94
CA ARG A 140 1.53 -4.11 5.63
C ARG A 140 0.02 -3.96 5.54
N PHE A 141 -0.52 -2.82 5.99
CA PHE A 141 -1.94 -2.46 5.93
C PHE A 141 -2.63 -2.67 4.57
N SER A 142 -1.90 -2.70 3.45
CA SER A 142 -2.45 -2.95 2.11
C SER A 142 -2.74 -4.43 1.81
N TRP A 143 -2.27 -5.35 2.64
CA TRP A 143 -2.53 -6.77 2.48
C TRP A 143 -3.97 -7.12 2.89
N GLY A 144 -4.67 -7.88 2.06
CA GLY A 144 -6.07 -8.27 2.29
C GLY A 144 -6.30 -8.99 3.62
N THR A 145 -5.29 -9.69 4.14
CA THR A 145 -5.31 -10.30 5.48
C THR A 145 -5.59 -9.28 6.57
N CYS A 146 -5.04 -8.06 6.46
CA CYS A 146 -5.24 -7.01 7.47
C CYS A 146 -6.69 -6.49 7.45
N THR A 147 -7.34 -6.43 6.28
CA THR A 147 -8.71 -5.92 6.12
C THR A 147 -9.71 -6.66 7.02
N ALA A 148 -9.56 -7.98 7.18
CA ALA A 148 -10.44 -8.78 8.02
C ALA A 148 -10.40 -8.36 9.50
N TYR A 149 -9.25 -7.88 9.99
CA TYR A 149 -9.08 -7.49 11.38
C TYR A 149 -9.66 -6.11 11.69
N PHE A 150 -9.82 -5.24 10.70
CA PHE A 150 -10.36 -3.89 10.90
C PHE A 150 -11.86 -3.85 11.17
N LYS A 151 -12.60 -4.96 10.97
CA LYS A 151 -14.04 -5.04 11.26
C LYS A 151 -14.40 -4.71 12.72
N ASN A 152 -13.46 -4.93 13.65
CA ASN A 152 -13.65 -4.69 15.09
C ASN A 152 -12.87 -3.44 15.56
N GLY A 153 -12.59 -2.49 14.67
CA GLY A 153 -11.88 -1.24 14.97
C GLY A 153 -12.82 -0.03 14.97
N VAL A 154 -12.28 1.14 15.30
CA VAL A 154 -12.99 2.41 15.10
C VAL A 154 -13.11 2.66 13.59
N GLU A 155 -14.30 3.08 13.15
CA GLU A 155 -14.55 3.42 11.76
C GLU A 155 -13.81 4.70 11.36
N VAL A 156 -13.18 4.69 10.19
CA VAL A 156 -12.45 5.83 9.63
C VAL A 156 -12.89 6.04 8.19
N THR A 157 -13.41 7.24 7.91
CA THR A 157 -13.84 7.66 6.57
C THR A 157 -12.81 8.63 6.00
N TRP A 158 -12.38 8.41 4.76
CA TRP A 158 -11.46 9.31 4.05
C TRP A 158 -12.19 10.08 2.95
N GLU A 159 -11.78 11.32 2.68
CA GLU A 159 -12.35 12.15 1.60
C GLU A 159 -12.26 11.48 0.22
N SER A 160 -11.28 10.59 0.02
CA SER A 160 -11.13 9.84 -1.23
C SER A 160 -12.14 8.71 -1.40
N ASP A 161 -12.79 8.26 -0.32
CA ASP A 161 -13.75 7.16 -0.36
C ASP A 161 -15.06 7.58 -1.04
N GLU A 162 -15.41 8.87 -0.96
CA GLU A 162 -16.60 9.44 -1.61
C GLU A 162 -16.47 9.53 -3.14
N VAL A 163 -15.25 9.54 -3.69
CA VAL A 163 -15.00 9.74 -5.13
C VAL A 163 -15.11 8.43 -5.94
N ASP A 164 -15.04 7.27 -5.28
CA ASP A 164 -15.08 5.95 -5.93
C ASP A 164 -16.54 5.48 -6.21
N GLU A 165 -17.57 6.11 -5.62
CA GLU A 165 -18.99 5.77 -5.89
C GLU A 165 -19.48 6.32 -7.24
N ASP A 166 -19.02 7.51 -7.65
CA ASP A 166 -19.42 8.15 -8.91
C ASP A 166 -18.76 7.52 -10.16
N ALA A 167 -17.70 6.72 -9.98
CA ALA A 167 -16.95 6.08 -11.06
C ALA A 167 -17.43 4.64 -11.40
N ALA A 168 -18.39 4.09 -10.68
CA ALA A 168 -18.83 2.69 -10.80
C ALA A 168 -19.75 2.39 -12.00
N GLY A 169 -19.86 3.29 -12.98
CA GLY A 169 -20.74 3.15 -14.14
C GLY A 169 -20.21 2.38 -15.35
N TYR A 170 -18.93 1.98 -15.40
CA TYR A 170 -18.40 1.29 -16.59
C TYR A 170 -17.25 0.31 -16.30
N GLY A 171 -17.46 -0.97 -16.60
CA GLY A 171 -16.38 -1.94 -16.86
C GLY A 171 -15.98 -2.87 -15.71
N SER A 172 -16.27 -4.17 -15.90
CA SER A 172 -15.93 -5.28 -15.01
C SER A 172 -14.42 -5.57 -14.94
N ALA A 173 -13.82 -5.38 -13.76
CA ALA A 173 -12.56 -5.99 -13.36
C ALA A 173 -12.66 -6.36 -11.87
N LYS A 174 -12.23 -7.59 -11.52
CA LYS A 174 -12.35 -8.18 -10.18
C LYS A 174 -11.79 -7.25 -9.10
N ARG A 175 -12.69 -6.63 -8.33
CA ARG A 175 -12.39 -5.70 -7.22
C ARG A 175 -11.74 -6.45 -6.05
N GLN A 176 -10.56 -5.99 -5.65
CA GLN A 176 -10.09 -6.18 -4.28
C GLN A 176 -11.00 -5.34 -3.38
N VAL A 177 -11.66 -6.01 -2.43
CA VAL A 177 -12.68 -5.43 -1.55
C VAL A 177 -12.10 -4.26 -0.75
N THR A 178 -12.61 -3.06 -1.02
CA THR A 178 -12.47 -1.87 -0.19
C THR A 178 -13.24 -2.09 1.11
N LEU A 179 -12.80 -1.43 2.19
CA LEU A 179 -13.40 -1.54 3.53
C LEU A 179 -14.89 -1.16 3.60
N SER A 180 -15.46 -0.62 2.52
CA SER A 180 -16.84 -0.16 2.41
C SER A 180 -17.86 -1.19 1.90
N SER A 181 -17.50 -2.44 1.58
CA SER A 181 -18.49 -3.37 0.96
C SER A 181 -19.39 -4.15 1.95
N LEU A 182 -19.47 -3.77 3.22
CA LEU A 182 -20.45 -4.36 4.16
C LEU A 182 -21.71 -3.52 4.14
N GLY A 183 -22.70 -4.01 3.39
CA GLY A 183 -23.97 -3.33 3.18
C GLY A 183 -24.72 -3.06 4.47
N PHE A 184 -25.13 -1.81 4.65
CA PHE A 184 -26.48 -1.44 5.03
C PHE A 184 -26.70 0.03 4.68
N THR A 185 -27.97 0.35 4.44
CA THR A 185 -28.49 1.60 3.87
C THR A 185 -27.91 2.84 4.53
N GLY A 186 -27.25 3.69 3.74
CA GLY A 186 -26.95 5.05 4.15
C GLY A 186 -28.23 5.75 4.58
N PHE A 187 -28.23 6.29 5.79
CA PHE A 187 -29.23 7.26 6.20
C PHE A 187 -29.21 8.38 5.16
N LYS A 188 -30.23 8.44 4.28
CA LYS A 188 -30.52 9.65 3.53
C LYS A 188 -30.75 10.73 4.58
N ARG A 189 -29.78 11.64 4.75
CA ARG A 189 -30.06 12.94 5.36
C ARG A 189 -31.17 13.53 4.51
N LYS A 190 -32.37 13.57 5.09
CA LYS A 190 -33.46 14.38 4.58
C LYS A 190 -32.92 15.80 4.61
N SER A 191 -32.61 16.35 3.43
CA SER A 191 -32.45 17.78 3.28
C SER A 191 -33.79 18.40 3.65
N GLU A 192 -33.91 18.87 4.88
CA GLU A 192 -34.97 19.79 5.25
C GLU A 192 -34.69 21.08 4.48
N GLU A 193 -35.44 21.28 3.39
CA GLU A 193 -35.64 22.60 2.82
C GLU A 193 -36.34 23.44 3.88
N ILE A 194 -35.56 24.17 4.66
CA ILE A 194 -36.09 25.23 5.51
C ILE A 194 -36.27 26.45 4.60
N GLU A 195 -37.53 26.84 4.46
CA GLU A 195 -37.99 27.96 3.64
C GLU A 195 -37.14 29.23 3.83
N SER A 196 -36.75 29.77 2.67
CA SER A 196 -35.84 30.88 2.51
C SER A 196 -36.57 32.22 2.69
N SER A 197 -36.27 32.94 3.78
CA SER A 197 -36.39 34.39 3.79
C SER A 197 -35.22 34.99 3.00
N GLY A 198 -35.35 35.05 1.67
CA GLY A 198 -34.75 36.04 0.76
C GLY A 198 -33.23 36.32 0.73
N LYS A 199 -32.41 35.79 1.63
CA LYS A 199 -30.94 35.87 1.59
C LYS A 199 -30.38 34.55 2.10
N GLY A 200 -29.98 33.69 1.18
CA GLY A 200 -29.18 32.51 1.51
C GLY A 200 -27.97 32.90 2.39
N ARG A 201 -27.49 31.95 3.20
CA ARG A 201 -26.37 32.13 4.13
C ARG A 201 -25.21 32.84 3.42
N CYS A 202 -24.63 33.86 4.06
CA CYS A 202 -23.57 34.67 3.46
C CYS A 202 -22.44 33.79 2.92
N LYS A 203 -22.02 34.05 1.67
CA LYS A 203 -21.00 33.28 0.94
C LYS A 203 -19.69 33.12 1.74
N PHE A 204 -19.35 34.10 2.57
CA PHE A 204 -18.20 34.06 3.46
C PHE A 204 -18.20 32.85 4.41
N PHE A 205 -19.34 32.54 5.04
CA PHE A 205 -19.48 31.43 5.98
C PHE A 205 -19.62 30.08 5.30
N GLN A 206 -20.26 30.03 4.13
CA GLN A 206 -20.37 28.82 3.32
C GLN A 206 -18.99 28.37 2.82
N ALA A 207 -18.20 29.29 2.25
CA ALA A 207 -16.87 29.00 1.72
C ALA A 207 -15.88 28.48 2.78
N ARG A 208 -16.12 28.79 4.06
CA ARG A 208 -15.26 28.41 5.20
C ARG A 208 -15.86 27.30 6.06
N LYS A 209 -17.00 26.73 5.67
CA LYS A 209 -17.70 25.67 6.42
C LYS A 209 -17.99 26.05 7.89
N LEU A 210 -18.25 27.34 8.17
CA LEU A 210 -18.47 27.86 9.53
C LEU A 210 -19.95 27.88 9.89
N GLU A 211 -20.35 27.15 10.94
CA GLU A 211 -21.76 26.99 11.32
C GLU A 211 -22.03 27.52 12.72
N LEU A 212 -23.23 28.09 12.93
CA LEU A 212 -23.68 28.52 14.25
C LEU A 212 -24.14 27.30 15.06
N ILE A 213 -23.39 26.94 16.10
CA ILE A 213 -23.78 25.88 17.02
C ILE A 213 -24.83 26.42 17.99
N ARG A 214 -26.07 25.94 17.88
CA ARG A 214 -27.20 26.40 18.71
C ARG A 214 -27.28 25.75 20.09
N LYS A 215 -26.59 24.61 20.28
CA LYS A 215 -26.39 23.94 21.57
C LYS A 215 -25.03 23.28 21.57
N PHE A 216 -24.23 23.56 22.58
CA PHE A 216 -23.05 22.76 22.92
C PHE A 216 -23.52 21.62 23.84
N GLN A 217 -23.19 20.39 23.49
CA GLN A 217 -23.32 19.23 24.36
C GLN A 217 -21.94 18.85 24.86
#